data_AF-A0A659UFC5-F1
#
_entry.id   AF-A0A659UFC5-F1
#
_cell.length_a   1.000
_cell.length_b   1.000
_cell.length_c   1.000
_cell.angle_alpha   90.00
_cell.angle_beta   90.00
_cell.angle_gamma   90.00
#
_symmetry.space_group_name_H-M   'P 1'
#
loop_
_entity.id
_entity.type
_entity.pdbx_description
1 polymer ?
#
loop_
_entity_poly.entity_id
_entity_poly.type
_entity_poly.pdbx_seq_one_letter_code
_entity_poly.pdbx_strand_id
1 'polypeptide(L)'
;SYHIPLIIRDPSRRASAGSSVDHFTEAVDVFPTLLDLIGAAPQRHLDGRSLSPWIDGKEPEGWRDAAHWEFDFRTVAEGEAERHFGVGSRQC
;
A
#
# COMPACT_ATOMS: atom_id res chain seq x y z
N SER A 1 -10.09 12.49 3.01
CA SER A 1 -8.89 13.06 2.38
C SER A 1 -7.82 11.98 2.36
N TYR A 2 -7.76 11.16 1.29
CA TYR A 2 -6.91 9.95 1.24
C TYR A 2 -6.13 9.81 -0.07
N HIS A 3 -6.32 10.74 -1.00
CA HIS A 3 -5.53 10.85 -2.21
C HIS A 3 -4.25 11.63 -1.89
N ILE A 4 -3.11 10.94 -1.93
CA ILE A 4 -1.78 11.49 -1.63
C ILE A 4 -0.85 11.34 -2.83
N PRO A 5 0.15 12.21 -3.00
CA PRO A 5 1.09 12.10 -4.11
C PRO A 5 2.10 10.96 -3.90
N LEU A 6 2.44 10.27 -4.98
CA LEU A 6 3.55 9.31 -5.06
C LEU A 6 4.38 9.59 -6.32
N ILE A 7 5.68 9.88 -6.15
CA ILE A 7 6.63 10.06 -7.25
C ILE A 7 7.82 9.14 -6.99
N ILE A 8 8.10 8.22 -7.91
CA ILE A 8 9.22 7.29 -7.83
C ILE A 8 10.23 7.64 -8.92
N ARG A 9 11.50 7.78 -8.54
CA ARG A 9 12.62 7.99 -9.46
C ARG A 9 13.66 6.90 -9.27
N ASP A 10 13.76 6.00 -10.24
CA ASP A 10 14.86 5.04 -10.32
C ASP A 10 15.86 5.50 -11.40
N PRO A 11 17.09 5.90 -11.04
CA PRO A 11 18.09 6.34 -12.01
C PRO A 11 18.64 5.20 -12.88
N SER A 12 18.51 3.94 -12.43
CA SER A 12 18.96 2.74 -13.12
C SER A 12 17.93 2.22 -14.13
N ARG A 13 16.64 2.50 -13.90
CA ARG A 13 15.51 2.09 -14.75
C ARG A 13 14.79 3.32 -15.29
N ARG A 14 15.10 3.69 -16.53
CA ARG A 14 14.61 4.93 -17.15
C ARG A 14 13.52 4.72 -18.21
N ALA A 15 13.04 3.48 -18.37
CA ALA A 15 12.08 3.13 -19.41
C ALA A 15 10.78 3.98 -19.32
N SER A 16 10.32 4.27 -18.11
CA SER A 16 9.14 5.10 -17.84
C SER A 16 9.48 6.47 -17.23
N ALA A 17 10.70 6.96 -17.41
CA ALA A 17 11.09 8.25 -16.85
C ALA A 17 10.21 9.39 -17.40
N GLY A 18 9.51 10.09 -16.48
CA GLY A 18 8.60 11.18 -16.81
C GLY A 18 7.19 10.74 -17.21
N SER A 19 6.86 9.44 -17.14
CA SER A 19 5.49 8.98 -17.32
C SER A 19 4.62 9.21 -16.08
N SER A 20 3.32 9.26 -16.29
CA SER A 20 2.30 9.16 -15.23
C SER A 20 1.60 7.81 -15.29
N VAL A 21 1.07 7.36 -14.15
CA VAL A 21 0.23 6.17 -14.04
C VAL A 21 -1.11 6.61 -13.46
N ASP A 22 -2.20 6.37 -14.21
CA ASP A 22 -3.56 6.75 -13.81
C ASP A 22 -4.29 5.63 -13.05
N HIS A 23 -3.66 4.47 -12.91
CA HIS A 23 -4.20 3.32 -12.18
C HIS A 23 -4.12 3.53 -10.67
N PHE A 24 -5.04 2.90 -9.93
CA PHE A 24 -5.04 2.95 -8.47
C PHE A 24 -3.78 2.30 -7.86
N THR A 25 -3.06 3.10 -7.08
CA THR A 25 -1.97 2.66 -6.20
C THR A 25 -2.37 2.88 -4.75
N GLU A 26 -1.89 2.02 -3.86
CA GLU A 26 -2.16 2.09 -2.43
C GLU A 26 -0.85 2.24 -1.63
N ALA A 27 -0.90 2.80 -0.44
CA ALA A 27 0.30 2.98 0.40
C ALA A 27 1.00 1.64 0.71
N VAL A 28 0.24 0.55 0.77
CA VAL A 28 0.76 -0.82 0.97
C VAL A 28 1.66 -1.30 -0.18
N ASP A 29 1.61 -0.68 -1.36
CA ASP A 29 2.44 -1.03 -2.52
C ASP A 29 3.91 -0.61 -2.37
N VAL A 30 4.19 0.36 -1.50
CA VAL A 30 5.54 0.92 -1.35
C VAL A 30 6.52 -0.14 -0.85
N PHE A 31 6.15 -0.90 0.17
CA PHE A 31 7.04 -1.91 0.76
C PHE A 31 7.42 -3.05 -0.21
N PRO A 32 6.49 -3.76 -0.87
CA PRO A 32 6.85 -4.79 -1.86
C PRO A 32 7.64 -4.21 -3.04
N THR A 33 7.38 -2.95 -3.44
CA THR A 33 8.20 -2.28 -4.46
C THR A 33 9.65 -2.12 -4.01
N LEU A 34 9.88 -1.67 -2.77
CA LEU A 34 11.24 -1.53 -2.23
C LEU A 34 11.97 -2.87 -2.14
N LEU A 35 11.28 -3.94 -1.70
CA LEU A 35 11.85 -5.29 -1.65
C LEU A 35 12.34 -5.74 -3.03
N ASP A 36 11.50 -5.56 -4.06
CA ASP A 36 11.86 -5.91 -5.44
C ASP A 36 13.05 -5.09 -5.95
N LEU A 37 13.08 -3.79 -5.69
CA LEU A 37 14.15 -2.90 -6.16
C LEU A 37 15.51 -3.21 -5.52
N ILE A 38 15.53 -3.65 -4.25
CA ILE A 38 16.77 -4.05 -3.56
C ILE A 38 17.12 -5.53 -3.72
N GLY A 39 16.27 -6.31 -4.42
CA GLY A 39 16.46 -7.76 -4.60
C GLY A 39 16.25 -8.58 -3.31
N ALA A 40 15.48 -8.07 -2.35
CA ALA A 40 15.11 -8.80 -1.15
C ALA A 40 13.98 -9.79 -1.42
N ALA A 41 13.87 -10.83 -0.58
CA ALA A 41 12.84 -11.85 -0.75
C ALA A 41 11.44 -11.29 -0.49
N PRO A 42 10.44 -11.60 -1.34
CA PRO A 42 9.06 -11.17 -1.13
C PRO A 42 8.46 -11.85 0.11
N GLN A 43 7.60 -11.11 0.82
CA GLN A 43 6.88 -11.63 1.99
C GLN A 43 5.46 -12.07 1.61
N ARG A 44 4.98 -13.18 2.20
CA ARG A 44 3.73 -13.85 1.80
C ARG A 44 2.43 -13.15 2.25
N HIS A 45 2.53 -12.16 3.13
CA HIS A 45 1.39 -11.54 3.81
C HIS A 45 1.26 -10.05 3.49
N LEU A 46 1.85 -9.61 2.37
CA LEU A 46 1.73 -8.23 1.93
C LEU A 46 0.45 -8.08 1.12
N ASP A 47 -0.39 -7.13 1.53
CA ASP A 47 -1.60 -6.78 0.79
C ASP A 47 -1.28 -5.98 -0.49
N GLY A 48 -0.16 -5.25 -0.47
CA GLY A 48 0.33 -4.46 -1.59
C GLY A 48 0.97 -5.30 -2.69
N ARG A 49 1.07 -4.70 -3.88
CA ARG A 49 1.72 -5.26 -5.06
C ARG A 49 2.84 -4.35 -5.53
N SER A 50 3.95 -4.92 -5.98
CA SER A 50 5.10 -4.15 -6.45
C SER A 50 4.77 -3.28 -7.65
N LEU A 51 5.24 -2.04 -7.63
CA LEU A 51 5.12 -1.05 -8.71
C LEU A 51 6.29 -1.13 -9.70
N SER A 52 7.24 -2.05 -9.49
CA SER A 52 8.40 -2.23 -10.37
C SER A 52 8.04 -2.43 -11.85
N PRO A 53 6.95 -3.14 -12.23
CA PRO A 53 6.53 -3.23 -13.63
C PRO A 53 6.28 -1.86 -14.27
N TRP A 54 5.62 -0.95 -13.55
CA TRP A 54 5.36 0.41 -14.02
C TRP A 54 6.66 1.22 -14.18
N ILE A 55 7.63 1.03 -13.27
CA ILE A 55 8.99 1.60 -13.37
C ILE A 55 9.72 1.07 -14.62
N ASP A 56 9.45 -0.18 -14.99
CA ASP A 56 9.98 -0.80 -16.21
C ASP A 56 9.17 -0.45 -17.48
N GLY A 57 8.16 0.44 -17.37
CA GLY A 57 7.30 0.83 -18.48
C GLY A 57 6.32 -0.25 -18.94
N LYS A 58 6.00 -1.20 -18.05
CA LYS A 58 5.09 -2.32 -18.31
C LYS A 58 3.85 -2.21 -17.44
N GLU A 59 2.71 -2.44 -18.06
CA GLU A 59 1.45 -2.62 -17.34
C GLU A 59 1.38 -4.06 -16.80
N PRO A 60 1.26 -4.26 -15.48
CA PRO A 60 1.12 -5.58 -14.87
C PRO A 60 -0.26 -6.17 -15.15
N GLU A 61 -0.30 -7.47 -15.45
CA GLU A 61 -1.56 -8.19 -15.63
C GLU A 61 -2.37 -8.27 -14.32
N GLY A 62 -3.69 -8.10 -14.44
CA GLY A 62 -4.62 -8.26 -13.32
C GLY A 62 -4.45 -7.21 -12.22
N TRP A 63 -4.03 -5.98 -12.56
CA TRP A 63 -3.97 -4.88 -11.62
C TRP A 63 -5.34 -4.56 -11.01
N ARG A 64 -5.34 -3.92 -9.84
CA ARG A 64 -6.58 -3.59 -9.14
C ARG A 64 -7.39 -2.53 -9.91
N ASP A 65 -8.71 -2.63 -9.79
CA ASP A 65 -9.71 -1.73 -10.39
C ASP A 65 -10.29 -0.71 -9.39
N ALA A 66 -10.00 -0.88 -8.10
CA ALA A 66 -10.41 0.02 -7.02
C ALA A 66 -9.28 0.23 -6.02
N ALA A 67 -9.33 1.37 -5.32
CA ALA A 67 -8.47 1.67 -4.17
C ALA A 67 -9.22 1.38 -2.86
N HIS A 68 -8.54 0.71 -1.93
CA HIS A 68 -9.06 0.39 -0.61
C HIS A 68 -8.35 1.22 0.45
N TRP A 69 -9.13 1.65 1.44
CA TRP A 69 -8.62 2.38 2.58
C TRP A 69 -9.58 2.18 3.75
N GLU A 70 -9.03 2.23 4.95
CA GLU A 70 -9.78 2.03 6.18
C GLU A 70 -9.56 3.20 7.12
N PHE A 71 -10.61 3.55 7.85
CA PHE A 71 -10.55 4.48 8.95
C PHE A 71 -11.42 3.98 10.08
N ASP A 72 -10.84 3.88 11.26
CA ASP A 72 -11.53 3.46 12.46
C ASP A 72 -11.81 4.68 13.36
N PHE A 73 -13.09 4.96 13.59
CA PHE A 73 -13.55 6.07 14.43
C PHE A 73 -13.69 5.70 15.91
N ARG A 74 -13.38 4.46 16.31
CA ARG A 74 -13.49 4.04 17.70
C ARG A 74 -12.55 4.85 18.59
N THR A 75 -13.08 5.39 19.68
CA THR A 75 -12.28 6.02 20.74
C THR A 75 -11.72 4.96 21.67
N VAL A 76 -10.74 4.19 21.19
CA VAL A 76 -10.03 3.19 22.02
C VAL A 76 -9.36 3.86 23.24
N ALA A 77 -8.93 5.11 23.09
CA ALA A 77 -8.30 5.88 24.16
C ALA A 77 -9.19 6.04 25.41
N GLU A 78 -10.51 6.15 25.23
CA GLU A 78 -11.46 6.33 26.33
C GLU A 78 -11.96 5.01 26.91
N GLY A 79 -11.79 3.88 26.20
CA GLY A 79 -12.09 2.54 26.69
C GLY A 79 -13.58 2.27 26.97
N GLU A 80 -14.50 3.05 26.38
CA GLU A 80 -15.94 2.93 26.66
C GLU A 80 -16.52 1.58 26.21
N ALA A 81 -16.11 1.10 25.04
CA ALA A 81 -16.57 -0.18 24.50
C ALA A 81 -16.04 -1.36 25.35
N GLU A 82 -14.77 -1.34 25.75
CA GLU A 82 -14.15 -2.34 26.59
C GLU A 82 -14.83 -2.43 27.96
N ARG A 83 -15.18 -1.28 28.57
CA ARG A 83 -15.96 -1.24 29.82
C ARG A 83 -17.36 -1.80 29.65
N HIS A 84 -18.03 -1.50 28.54
CA HIS A 84 -19.39 -1.95 28.29
C HIS A 84 -19.47 -3.47 28.08
N PHE A 85 -18.55 -4.02 27.29
CA PHE A 85 -18.55 -5.44 26.92
C PHE A 85 -17.69 -6.33 27.84
N GLY A 86 -16.92 -5.74 28.75
CA GLY A 86 -16.06 -6.49 29.69
C GLY A 86 -14.90 -7.23 29.01
N VAL A 87 -14.53 -6.85 27.79
CA VAL A 87 -13.45 -7.44 27.00
C VAL A 87 -12.32 -6.44 26.80
N GLY A 88 -11.08 -6.90 26.87
CA GLY A 88 -9.91 -6.06 26.60
C GLY A 88 -9.71 -5.80 25.12
N SER A 89 -9.09 -4.68 24.75
CA SER A 89 -8.89 -4.26 23.35
C SER A 89 -8.22 -5.33 22.45
N ARG A 90 -7.41 -6.24 23.01
CA ARG A 90 -6.76 -7.35 22.30
C ARG A 90 -7.59 -8.64 22.22
N GLN A 91 -8.79 -8.64 22.78
CA GLN A 91 -9.73 -9.77 22.77
C GLN A 91 -10.83 -9.58 21.72
N CYS A 92 -10.82 -8.47 20.99
CA CYS A 92 -11.69 -8.17 19.84
C CYS A 92 -10.99 -8.49 18.52
#